data_AF-A0A8S1BBC8-F1
#
_entry.id   AF-A0A8S1BBC8-F1
#
_cell.length_a   1.000
_cell.length_b   1.000
_cell.length_c   1.000
_cell.angle_alpha   90.00
_cell.angle_beta   90.00
_cell.angle_gamma   90.00
#
_symmetry.space_group_name_H-M   'P 1'
#
loop_
_entity.id
_entity.type
_entity.pdbx_description
1 polymer ?
#
loop_
_entity_poly.entity_id
_entity_poly.type
_entity_poly.pdbx_seq_one_letter_code
_entity_poly.pdbx_strand_id
1 'polypeptide(L)'
;MGNENIDLENLNSASEKLNTDSANDVDVLEKILSHVGSMGRYQRLLLIIMMPFGYTYAFLYFVQIFITVTPQNYWCKIPELANLSMDLRRNLSAPGTAWGSYERCVTFDTNWTEVLDTLTVPPADTALIPCPHGWEFEFSDIPYETVSTEREWVCDRANYAPTAQSAFFCGSIVGTILSGWLADRFGRVPALI
;
A
#
# COMPACT_ATOMS: atom_id res chain seq x y z
N MET A 1 -24.77 -15.22 -42.83
CA MET A 1 -25.06 -13.80 -42.51
C MET A 1 -26.23 -13.69 -41.50
N GLY A 2 -26.30 -14.57 -40.48
CA GLY A 2 -27.50 -14.68 -39.62
C GLY A 2 -27.25 -15.05 -38.14
N ASN A 3 -26.01 -15.03 -37.65
CA ASN A 3 -25.69 -15.31 -36.24
C ASN A 3 -25.56 -14.04 -35.37
N GLU A 4 -25.14 -12.90 -35.92
CA GLU A 4 -24.92 -11.67 -35.12
C GLU A 4 -26.21 -11.08 -34.51
N ASN A 5 -27.35 -11.22 -35.18
CA ASN A 5 -28.60 -10.62 -34.70
C ASN A 5 -29.20 -11.39 -33.51
N ILE A 6 -29.00 -12.71 -33.44
CA ILE A 6 -29.51 -13.55 -32.34
C ILE A 6 -28.69 -13.31 -31.07
N ASP A 7 -27.38 -13.11 -31.20
CA ASP A 7 -26.51 -12.83 -30.06
C ASP A 7 -26.76 -11.43 -29.48
N LEU A 8 -27.02 -10.42 -30.32
CA LEU A 8 -27.39 -9.07 -29.88
C LEU A 8 -28.75 -9.03 -29.16
N GLU A 9 -29.74 -9.78 -29.63
CA GLU A 9 -31.06 -9.86 -28.99
C GLU A 9 -31.01 -10.58 -27.63
N ASN A 10 -30.17 -11.61 -27.51
CA ASN A 10 -29.91 -12.30 -26.25
C ASN A 10 -29.12 -11.44 -25.25
N LEU A 11 -28.13 -10.66 -25.72
CA LEU A 11 -27.38 -9.72 -24.88
C LEU A 11 -28.27 -8.57 -24.38
N ASN A 12 -29.15 -8.05 -25.24
CA ASN A 12 -30.09 -7.00 -24.87
C ASN A 12 -31.11 -7.50 -23.84
N SER A 13 -31.66 -8.70 -24.03
CA SER A 13 -32.61 -9.29 -23.07
C SER A 13 -31.95 -9.71 -21.76
N ALA A 14 -30.68 -10.13 -21.77
CA ALA A 14 -29.91 -10.38 -20.55
C ALA A 14 -29.59 -9.06 -19.80
N SER A 15 -29.22 -8.01 -20.52
CA SER A 15 -28.99 -6.68 -19.96
C SER A 15 -30.27 -6.09 -19.34
N GLU A 16 -31.41 -6.27 -20.01
CA GLU A 16 -32.72 -5.83 -19.50
C GLU A 16 -33.14 -6.59 -18.23
N LYS A 17 -32.88 -7.89 -18.16
CA LYS A 17 -33.11 -8.70 -16.95
C LYS A 17 -32.19 -8.29 -15.80
N LEU A 18 -30.90 -8.06 -16.06
CA LEU A 18 -29.94 -7.59 -15.05
C LEU A 18 -30.31 -6.20 -14.50
N ASN A 19 -30.76 -5.29 -15.38
CA ASN A 19 -31.22 -3.96 -14.98
C ASN A 19 -32.54 -4.03 -14.18
N THR A 20 -33.44 -4.94 -14.54
CA THR A 20 -34.72 -5.13 -13.84
C THR A 20 -34.51 -5.78 -12.47
N ASP A 21 -33.62 -6.77 -12.35
CA ASP A 21 -33.25 -7.37 -11.06
C ASP A 21 -32.52 -6.37 -10.17
N SER A 22 -31.59 -5.58 -10.72
CA SER A 22 -30.95 -4.51 -9.95
C SER A 22 -31.94 -3.44 -9.49
N ALA A 23 -32.95 -3.10 -10.30
CA ALA A 23 -34.00 -2.16 -9.90
C ALA A 23 -34.90 -2.76 -8.82
N ASN A 24 -35.29 -4.03 -8.95
CA ASN A 24 -36.08 -4.74 -7.95
C ASN A 24 -35.33 -4.92 -6.62
N ASP A 25 -34.02 -5.17 -6.66
CA ASP A 25 -33.18 -5.28 -5.45
C ASP A 25 -33.08 -3.94 -4.72
N VAL A 26 -32.96 -2.82 -5.44
CA VAL A 26 -33.01 -1.47 -4.86
C VAL A 26 -34.40 -1.21 -4.23
N ASP A 27 -35.47 -1.61 -4.90
CA ASP A 27 -36.86 -1.42 -4.42
C ASP A 27 -37.18 -2.29 -3.18
N VAL A 28 -36.63 -3.51 -3.13
CA VAL A 28 -36.71 -4.41 -1.97
C VAL A 28 -35.89 -3.88 -0.81
N LEU A 29 -34.68 -3.39 -1.06
CA LEU A 29 -33.83 -2.77 -0.04
C LEU A 29 -34.49 -1.51 0.53
N GLU A 30 -35.07 -0.65 -0.30
CA GLU A 30 -35.82 0.53 0.14
C GLU A 30 -37.08 0.16 0.93
N LYS A 31 -37.82 -0.87 0.52
CA LYS A 31 -38.95 -1.39 1.32
C LYS A 31 -38.50 -1.90 2.67
N ILE A 32 -37.42 -2.67 2.75
CA ILE A 32 -36.84 -3.15 4.01
C ILE A 32 -36.40 -1.97 4.87
N LEU A 33 -35.69 -1.00 4.30
CA LEU A 33 -35.25 0.21 5.00
C LEU A 33 -36.42 1.06 5.51
N SER A 34 -37.50 1.18 4.73
CA SER A 34 -38.71 1.89 5.14
C SER A 34 -39.45 1.17 6.27
N HIS A 35 -39.40 -0.17 6.29
CA HIS A 35 -40.03 -1.02 7.31
C HIS A 35 -39.21 -1.10 8.61
N VAL A 36 -37.89 -1.01 8.52
CA VAL A 36 -36.96 -0.92 9.68
C VAL A 36 -37.12 0.43 10.42
N GLY A 37 -37.75 1.42 9.79
CA GLY A 37 -38.26 2.62 10.44
C GLY A 37 -37.42 3.87 10.22
N SER A 38 -38.09 5.02 10.21
CA SER A 38 -37.45 6.34 10.13
C SER A 38 -36.45 6.54 11.28
N MET A 39 -35.36 7.28 11.04
CA MET A 39 -34.31 7.54 12.04
C MET A 39 -34.89 8.07 13.37
N GLY A 40 -35.13 7.15 14.30
CA GLY A 40 -35.56 7.46 15.65
C GLY A 40 -34.45 8.11 16.46
N ARG A 41 -34.80 8.68 17.62
CA ARG A 41 -33.84 9.34 18.52
C ARG A 41 -32.68 8.40 18.94
N TYR A 42 -32.98 7.11 19.13
CA TYR A 42 -32.00 6.10 19.49
C TYR A 42 -31.02 5.76 18.35
N GLN A 43 -31.50 5.68 17.11
CA GLN A 43 -30.64 5.44 15.94
C GLN A 43 -29.70 6.62 15.67
N ARG A 44 -30.20 7.86 15.83
CA ARG A 44 -29.36 9.07 15.75
C ARG A 44 -28.31 9.12 16.85
N LEU A 45 -28.70 8.76 18.09
CA LEU A 45 -27.77 8.67 19.22
C LEU A 45 -26.66 7.65 18.97
N LEU A 46 -27.01 6.45 18.49
CA LEU A 46 -26.05 5.41 18.10
C LEU A 46 -25.07 5.89 17.03
N LEU A 47 -25.56 6.58 16.00
CA LEU A 47 -24.72 7.16 14.95
C LEU A 47 -23.72 8.18 15.49
N ILE A 48 -24.16 9.07 16.38
CA ILE A 48 -23.29 10.07 17.02
C ILE A 48 -22.24 9.40 17.90
N ILE A 49 -22.61 8.36 18.66
CA ILE A 49 -21.67 7.61 19.50
C ILE A 49 -20.66 6.81 18.63
N MET A 50 -21.06 6.36 17.43
CA MET A 50 -20.17 5.63 16.52
C MET A 50 -19.19 6.50 15.72
N MET A 51 -19.50 7.79 15.52
CA MET A 51 -18.60 8.72 14.81
C MET A 51 -17.16 8.74 15.32
N PRO A 52 -16.88 8.88 16.64
CA PRO A 52 -15.49 8.87 17.13
C PRO A 52 -14.76 7.57 16.82
N PHE A 53 -15.42 6.41 16.92
CA PHE A 53 -14.81 5.12 16.55
C PHE A 53 -14.50 5.06 15.05
N GLY A 54 -15.42 5.53 14.20
CA GLY A 54 -15.20 5.61 12.76
C GLY A 54 -14.02 6.50 12.41
N TYR A 55 -13.89 7.66 13.08
CA TYR A 55 -12.76 8.55 12.92
C TYR A 55 -11.43 7.90 13.35
N THR A 56 -11.39 7.27 14.53
CA THR A 56 -10.20 6.56 15.00
C THR A 56 -9.79 5.45 14.03
N TYR A 57 -10.76 4.69 13.51
CA TYR A 57 -10.48 3.64 12.54
C TYR A 57 -9.91 4.21 11.24
N ALA A 58 -10.53 5.27 10.70
CA ALA A 58 -10.00 5.95 9.51
C ALA A 58 -8.57 6.43 9.74
N PHE A 59 -8.31 7.11 10.87
CA PHE A 59 -6.97 7.58 11.23
C PHE A 59 -5.95 6.44 11.30
N LEU A 60 -6.28 5.32 11.96
CA LEU A 60 -5.39 4.17 12.08
C LEU A 60 -5.02 3.58 10.71
N TYR A 61 -5.98 3.52 9.78
CA TYR A 61 -5.71 3.06 8.42
C TYR A 61 -4.88 4.06 7.62
N PHE A 62 -5.14 5.36 7.76
CA PHE A 62 -4.33 6.38 7.11
C PHE A 62 -2.89 6.36 7.60
N VAL A 63 -2.64 6.12 8.89
CA VAL A 63 -1.28 6.05 9.44
C VAL A 63 -0.47 4.90 8.82
N GLN A 64 -1.10 3.80 8.41
CA GLN A 64 -0.38 2.67 7.79
C GLN A 64 0.40 3.08 6.54
N ILE A 65 -0.08 4.04 5.75
CA ILE A 65 0.62 4.48 4.53
C ILE A 65 2.00 5.06 4.84
N PHE A 66 2.12 5.83 5.93
CA PHE A 66 3.38 6.44 6.36
C PHE A 66 4.35 5.43 6.98
N ILE A 67 3.86 4.23 7.30
CA ILE A 67 4.69 3.14 7.82
C ILE A 67 5.19 2.26 6.67
N THR A 68 4.31 1.90 5.73
CA THR A 68 4.59 0.81 4.78
C THR A 68 5.09 1.28 3.42
N VAL A 69 4.83 2.53 3.03
CA VAL A 69 5.19 3.02 1.69
C VAL A 69 6.70 3.21 1.59
N THR A 70 7.28 2.63 0.55
CA THR A 70 8.68 2.80 0.18
C THR A 70 8.74 3.29 -1.27
N PRO A 71 9.55 4.31 -1.59
CA PRO A 71 9.70 4.78 -2.96
C PRO A 71 10.31 3.68 -3.84
N GLN A 72 9.98 3.71 -5.14
CA GLN A 72 10.44 2.70 -6.09
C GLN A 72 11.92 2.90 -6.46
N ASN A 73 12.39 4.15 -6.40
CA ASN A 73 13.73 4.55 -6.76
C ASN A 73 14.56 4.78 -5.48
N TYR A 74 15.47 3.85 -5.21
CA TYR A 74 16.44 3.93 -4.13
C TYR A 74 17.74 3.23 -4.55
N TRP A 75 18.87 3.72 -4.04
CA TRP A 75 20.21 3.30 -4.44
C TRP A 75 21.15 3.19 -3.24
N CYS A 76 22.28 2.49 -3.40
CA CYS A 76 23.29 2.46 -2.35
C CYS A 76 23.85 3.86 -2.08
N LYS A 77 23.92 4.23 -0.81
CA LYS A 77 24.59 5.46 -0.39
C LYS A 77 26.10 5.25 -0.46
N ILE A 78 26.81 6.12 -1.18
CA ILE A 78 28.26 6.09 -1.31
C ILE A 78 28.79 7.46 -0.91
N PRO A 79 29.49 7.58 0.23
CA PRO A 79 29.92 8.88 0.75
C PRO A 79 30.92 9.59 -0.18
N GLU A 80 31.74 8.85 -0.92
CA GLU A 80 32.75 9.39 -1.83
C GLU A 80 32.11 10.07 -3.05
N LEU A 81 31.00 9.54 -3.56
CA LEU A 81 30.25 10.10 -4.68
C LEU A 81 29.17 11.11 -4.24
N ALA A 82 29.13 11.49 -2.95
CA ALA A 82 28.11 12.39 -2.40
C ALA A 82 28.06 13.76 -3.09
N ASN A 83 29.22 14.24 -3.57
CA ASN A 83 29.36 15.55 -4.22
C ASN A 83 28.85 15.61 -5.67
N LEU A 84 28.53 14.47 -6.30
CA LEU A 84 27.98 14.47 -7.66
C LEU A 84 26.45 14.58 -7.68
N SER A 85 25.91 14.86 -8.87
CA SER A 85 24.47 14.77 -9.10
C SER A 85 23.96 13.35 -8.88
N MET A 86 22.72 13.24 -8.40
CA MET A 86 22.08 11.95 -8.10
C MET A 86 22.05 11.02 -9.32
N ASP A 87 21.76 11.56 -10.53
CA ASP A 87 21.75 10.78 -11.77
C ASP A 87 23.11 10.18 -12.13
N LEU A 88 24.18 10.97 -11.96
CA LEU A 88 25.54 10.53 -12.27
C LEU A 88 26.03 9.52 -11.23
N ARG A 89 25.74 9.78 -9.95
CA ARG A 89 26.02 8.82 -8.86
C ARG A 89 25.31 7.49 -9.12
N ARG A 90 24.01 7.50 -9.45
CA ARG A 90 23.24 6.30 -9.81
C ARG A 90 23.87 5.54 -10.97
N ASN A 91 24.25 6.25 -12.04
CA ASN A 91 24.83 5.61 -13.22
C ASN A 91 26.20 4.95 -12.95
N LEU A 92 26.96 5.47 -11.99
CA LEU A 92 28.25 4.91 -11.59
C LEU A 92 28.12 3.77 -10.57
N SER A 93 27.12 3.84 -9.68
CA SER A 93 27.01 2.92 -8.54
C SER A 93 26.09 1.73 -8.76
N ALA A 94 25.07 1.88 -9.60
CA ALA A 94 24.05 0.86 -9.82
C ALA A 94 24.43 -0.04 -10.99
N PRO A 95 24.69 -1.34 -10.77
CA PRO A 95 24.91 -2.27 -11.87
C PRO A 95 23.62 -2.41 -12.70
N GLY A 96 23.71 -2.05 -13.97
CA GLY A 96 22.63 -2.18 -14.93
C GLY A 96 22.74 -3.48 -15.72
N THR A 97 21.65 -4.23 -15.86
CA THR A 97 21.54 -5.24 -16.91
C THR A 97 21.39 -4.54 -18.26
N ALA A 98 21.85 -5.17 -19.36
CA ALA A 98 21.78 -4.63 -20.73
C ALA A 98 20.37 -4.24 -21.22
N TRP A 99 19.34 -4.56 -20.45
CA TRP A 99 17.92 -4.34 -20.73
C TRP A 99 17.35 -3.13 -19.97
N GLY A 100 18.20 -2.32 -19.32
CA GLY A 100 17.78 -1.13 -18.58
C GLY A 100 17.20 -1.42 -17.19
N SER A 101 17.30 -2.67 -16.70
CA SER A 101 16.93 -3.01 -15.32
C SER A 101 18.18 -2.92 -14.44
N TYR A 102 18.23 -1.88 -13.59
CA TYR A 102 19.26 -1.72 -12.57
C TYR A 102 18.98 -2.62 -11.37
N GLU A 103 19.99 -3.36 -10.92
CA GLU A 103 19.93 -4.07 -9.65
C GLU A 103 20.14 -3.05 -8.54
N ARG A 104 19.06 -2.74 -7.82
CA ARG A 104 19.09 -1.67 -6.79
C ARG A 104 19.79 -2.13 -5.52
N CYS A 105 19.77 -3.43 -5.25
CA CYS A 105 20.12 -3.97 -3.95
C CYS A 105 21.63 -4.20 -3.72
N VAL A 106 22.42 -4.00 -4.76
CA VAL A 106 23.84 -4.33 -4.79
C VAL A 106 24.62 -3.20 -5.43
N THR A 107 25.91 -3.14 -5.12
CA THR A 107 26.84 -2.20 -5.75
C THR A 107 28.18 -2.88 -6.03
N PHE A 108 29.02 -2.22 -6.80
CA PHE A 108 30.34 -2.72 -7.16
C PHE A 108 31.30 -2.66 -5.96
N ASP A 109 32.09 -3.71 -5.77
CA ASP A 109 33.22 -3.73 -4.82
C ASP A 109 34.44 -3.09 -5.47
N THR A 110 34.43 -1.76 -5.62
CA THR A 110 35.54 -0.98 -6.15
C THR A 110 35.94 0.15 -5.23
N ASN A 111 37.12 0.71 -5.50
CA ASN A 111 37.56 1.92 -4.86
C ASN A 111 36.81 3.14 -5.44
N TRP A 112 35.85 3.66 -4.68
CA TRP A 112 35.02 4.79 -5.10
C TRP A 112 35.80 6.09 -5.35
N THR A 113 36.99 6.25 -4.77
CA THR A 113 37.83 7.43 -5.04
C THR A 113 38.41 7.40 -6.46
N GLU A 114 38.76 6.23 -6.98
CA GLU A 114 39.22 6.08 -8.36
C GLU A 114 38.07 6.34 -9.35
N VAL A 115 36.89 5.81 -9.05
CA VAL A 115 35.67 6.05 -9.84
C VAL A 115 35.28 7.53 -9.86
N LEU A 116 35.52 8.26 -8.75
CA LEU A 116 35.29 9.70 -8.68
C LEU A 116 36.24 10.48 -9.60
N ASP A 117 37.51 10.06 -9.69
CA ASP A 117 38.52 10.71 -10.51
C ASP A 117 38.33 10.41 -12.01
N THR A 118 37.98 9.17 -12.36
CA THR A 118 37.81 8.76 -13.76
C THR A 118 36.41 9.03 -14.30
N LEU A 119 35.40 9.12 -13.44
CA LEU A 119 33.98 9.21 -13.78
C LEU A 119 33.51 8.09 -14.73
N THR A 120 34.17 6.92 -14.64
CA THR A 120 33.84 5.74 -15.46
C THR A 120 33.15 4.68 -14.63
N VAL A 121 32.14 4.02 -15.21
CA VAL A 121 31.47 2.87 -14.59
C VAL A 121 32.50 1.75 -14.37
N PRO A 122 32.51 1.09 -13.20
CA PRO A 122 33.35 -0.07 -12.96
C PRO A 122 33.15 -1.17 -14.02
N PRO A 123 34.20 -1.96 -14.34
CA PRO A 123 34.09 -3.09 -15.24
C PRO A 123 33.01 -4.08 -14.77
N ALA A 124 32.30 -4.70 -15.71
CA ALA A 124 31.26 -5.69 -15.41
C ALA A 124 31.78 -6.94 -14.67
N ASP A 125 33.09 -7.18 -14.71
CA ASP A 125 33.76 -8.30 -14.04
C ASP A 125 33.98 -8.05 -12.54
N THR A 126 33.65 -6.86 -12.05
CA THR A 126 33.78 -6.52 -10.63
C THR A 126 32.78 -7.30 -9.79
N ALA A 127 33.22 -7.78 -8.62
CA ALA A 127 32.34 -8.41 -7.65
C ALA A 127 31.23 -7.44 -7.18
N LEU A 128 30.04 -7.99 -6.95
CA LEU A 128 28.88 -7.26 -6.44
C LEU A 128 28.71 -7.54 -4.94
N ILE A 129 28.52 -6.48 -4.17
CA ILE A 129 28.32 -6.55 -2.71
C ILE A 129 27.04 -5.82 -2.28
N PRO A 130 26.42 -6.22 -1.16
CA PRO A 130 25.34 -5.44 -0.55
C PRO A 130 25.82 -4.05 -0.12
N CYS A 131 24.93 -3.05 -0.13
CA CYS A 131 25.28 -1.67 0.21
C CYS A 131 25.86 -1.55 1.65
N PRO A 132 27.14 -1.13 1.82
CA PRO A 132 27.76 -1.07 3.13
C PRO A 132 27.41 0.20 3.94
N HIS A 133 27.06 1.29 3.28
CA HIS A 133 26.85 2.61 3.90
C HIS A 133 25.37 3.06 3.93
N GLY A 134 24.44 2.11 3.78
CA GLY A 134 23.00 2.36 3.79
C GLY A 134 22.46 2.77 2.42
N TRP A 135 21.33 3.47 2.44
CA TRP A 135 20.52 3.74 1.25
C TRP A 135 20.25 5.22 1.04
N GLU A 136 20.11 5.61 -0.22
CA GLU A 136 19.64 6.91 -0.64
C GLU A 136 18.34 6.76 -1.42
N PHE A 137 17.32 7.51 -1.02
CA PHE A 137 15.97 7.42 -1.58
C PHE A 137 15.67 8.62 -2.47
N GLU A 138 15.04 8.38 -3.60
CA GLU A 138 14.57 9.45 -4.50
C GLU A 138 13.09 9.72 -4.23
N PHE A 139 12.79 10.92 -3.72
CA PHE A 139 11.43 11.34 -3.32
C PHE A 139 10.60 11.91 -4.50
N SER A 140 10.84 11.43 -5.71
CA SER A 140 10.11 11.84 -6.92
C SER A 140 8.66 11.34 -6.91
N ASP A 141 8.45 10.08 -6.50
CA ASP A 141 7.11 9.47 -6.45
C ASP A 141 6.36 9.81 -5.15
N ILE A 142 7.10 9.88 -4.05
CA ILE A 142 6.58 10.12 -2.69
C ILE A 142 7.40 11.27 -2.09
N PRO A 143 6.86 12.49 -1.99
CA PRO A 143 7.63 13.68 -1.60
C PRO A 143 7.82 13.82 -0.08
N TYR A 144 7.77 12.71 0.66
CA TYR A 144 7.88 12.69 2.12
C TYR A 144 8.59 11.42 2.61
N GLU A 145 9.23 11.54 3.78
CA GLU A 145 9.87 10.41 4.45
C GLU A 145 8.83 9.53 5.15
N THR A 146 9.05 8.22 5.10
CA THR A 146 8.24 7.21 5.75
C THR A 146 9.09 6.41 6.74
N VAL A 147 8.45 5.67 7.64
CA VAL A 147 9.18 4.79 8.56
C VAL A 147 10.02 3.76 7.79
N SER A 148 9.53 3.30 6.64
CA SER A 148 10.28 2.43 5.73
C SER A 148 11.56 3.08 5.20
N THR A 149 11.55 4.36 4.84
CA THR A 149 12.76 5.05 4.34
C THR A 149 13.73 5.37 5.47
N GLU A 150 13.24 5.87 6.61
CA GLU A 150 14.07 6.20 7.77
C GLU A 150 14.79 4.98 8.35
N ARG A 151 14.13 3.80 8.33
CA ARG A 151 14.69 2.55 8.85
C ARG A 151 15.26 1.63 7.78
N GLU A 152 15.30 2.09 6.54
CA GLU A 152 15.88 1.38 5.40
C GLU A 152 15.28 -0.03 5.22
N TRP A 153 13.95 -0.13 5.19
CA TRP A 153 13.22 -1.39 4.97
C TRP A 153 13.19 -1.79 3.49
N VAL A 154 14.38 -1.93 2.90
CA VAL A 154 14.61 -2.33 1.51
C VAL A 154 15.50 -3.56 1.42
N CYS A 155 15.46 -4.24 0.26
CA CYS A 155 16.29 -5.41 -0.05
C CYS A 155 16.22 -6.49 1.04
N ASP A 156 17.30 -6.74 1.79
CA ASP A 156 17.35 -7.74 2.87
C ASP A 156 16.29 -7.50 3.97
N ARG A 157 15.83 -6.25 4.12
CA ARG A 157 14.86 -5.81 5.12
C ARG A 157 13.49 -5.49 4.53
N ALA A 158 13.26 -5.83 3.25
CA ALA A 158 11.99 -5.58 2.57
C ALA A 158 10.81 -6.36 3.18
N ASN A 159 11.09 -7.41 3.96
CA ASN A 159 10.08 -8.19 4.67
C ASN A 159 9.51 -7.48 5.92
N TYR A 160 10.13 -6.41 6.42
CA TYR A 160 9.64 -5.73 7.63
C TYR A 160 8.33 -4.97 7.40
N ALA A 161 8.18 -4.29 6.26
CA ALA A 161 6.92 -3.63 5.90
C ALA A 161 5.72 -4.61 5.85
N PRO A 162 5.76 -5.73 5.09
CA PRO A 162 4.65 -6.69 5.08
C PRO A 162 4.49 -7.42 6.42
N THR A 163 5.55 -7.59 7.22
CA THR A 163 5.43 -8.16 8.57
C THR A 163 4.71 -7.20 9.53
N ALA A 164 4.95 -5.90 9.44
CA ALA A 164 4.21 -4.90 10.21
C ALA A 164 2.73 -4.89 9.82
N GLN A 165 2.45 -5.00 8.52
CA GLN A 165 1.07 -5.06 8.00
C GLN A 165 0.35 -6.35 8.43
N SER A 166 1.02 -7.50 8.43
CA SER A 166 0.43 -8.75 8.90
C SER A 166 0.15 -8.70 10.40
N ALA A 167 1.07 -8.15 11.20
CA ALA A 167 0.85 -7.93 12.63
C ALA A 167 -0.36 -7.02 12.89
N PHE A 168 -0.55 -5.95 12.10
CA PHE A 168 -1.73 -5.08 12.18
C PHE A 168 -3.03 -5.87 11.93
N PHE A 169 -3.10 -6.68 10.88
CA PHE A 169 -4.30 -7.47 10.58
C PHE A 169 -4.55 -8.57 11.62
N CYS A 170 -3.51 -9.25 12.10
CA CYS A 170 -3.65 -10.20 13.20
C CYS A 170 -4.20 -9.53 14.46
N GLY A 171 -3.69 -8.35 14.81
CA GLY A 171 -4.21 -7.53 15.90
C GLY A 171 -5.68 -7.16 15.71
N SER A 172 -6.08 -6.80 14.48
CA SER A 172 -7.47 -6.48 14.11
C SER A 172 -8.41 -7.67 14.29
N ILE A 173 -7.99 -8.87 13.87
CA ILE A 173 -8.78 -10.10 14.04
C ILE A 173 -9.00 -10.39 15.52
N VAL A 174 -7.93 -10.39 16.31
CA VAL A 174 -8.00 -10.64 17.76
C VAL A 174 -8.87 -9.59 18.45
N GLY A 175 -8.67 -8.31 18.11
CA GLY A 175 -9.45 -7.20 18.66
C GLY A 175 -10.95 -7.34 18.37
N THR A 176 -11.30 -7.76 17.15
CA THR A 176 -12.70 -7.95 16.72
C THR A 176 -13.36 -9.13 17.42
N ILE A 177 -12.63 -10.24 17.61
CA ILE A 177 -13.14 -11.41 18.35
C ILE A 177 -13.40 -11.02 19.81
N LEU A 178 -12.47 -10.31 20.45
CA LEU A 178 -12.60 -9.87 21.83
C LEU A 178 -13.73 -8.86 22.02
N SER A 179 -13.84 -7.86 21.14
CA SER A 179 -14.90 -6.86 21.21
C SER A 179 -16.28 -7.47 20.93
N GLY A 180 -16.37 -8.41 19.99
CA GLY A 180 -17.59 -9.18 19.73
C GLY A 180 -18.03 -9.98 20.95
N TRP A 181 -17.12 -10.74 21.56
CA TRP A 181 -17.40 -11.50 22.77
C TRP A 181 -17.85 -10.59 23.93
N LEU A 182 -17.22 -9.44 24.10
CA LEU A 182 -17.59 -8.46 25.12
C LEU A 182 -19.00 -7.87 24.86
N ALA A 183 -19.30 -7.51 23.61
CA ALA A 183 -20.59 -6.98 23.21
C ALA A 183 -21.73 -7.97 23.42
N ASP A 184 -21.49 -9.25 23.18
CA ASP A 184 -22.48 -10.31 23.40
C ASP A 184 -22.72 -10.56 24.90
N ARG A 185 -21.69 -10.39 25.75
CA ARG A 185 -21.80 -10.65 27.19
C ARG A 185 -22.41 -9.48 27.98
N PHE A 186 -22.01 -8.25 27.67
CA PHE A 186 -22.40 -7.05 28.44
C PHE A 186 -23.46 -6.20 27.74
N GLY A 187 -23.86 -6.57 26.52
CA GLY A 187 -24.79 -5.82 25.68
C GLY A 187 -24.09 -4.79 24.79
N ARG A 188 -24.71 -4.47 23.65
CA ARG A 188 -24.14 -3.60 22.61
C ARG A 188 -23.90 -2.15 23.02
N VAL A 189 -24.71 -1.60 23.94
CA VAL A 189 -24.58 -0.18 24.37
C VAL A 189 -23.47 0.01 25.41
N PRO A 190 -23.34 -0.85 26.46
CA PRO A 190 -22.20 -0.77 27.37
C PRO A 190 -20.86 -1.10 26.72
N ALA A 191 -20.84 -1.91 25.66
CA ALA A 191 -19.61 -2.20 24.92
C ALA A 191 -19.16 -1.04 24.01
N LEU A 192 -20.06 -0.08 23.74
CA LEU A 192 -19.81 1.09 22.90
C LEU A 192 -19.37 2.33 23.68
N ILE A 193 -19.66 2.34 25.00
CA ILE A 193 -19.38 3.43 25.94
C ILE A 193 -18.07 3.10 26.65
#